data_AF-A0A1Y0YAW6-F1
#
_entry.id   AF-A0A1Y0YAW6-F1
#
_cell.length_a   1.000
_cell.length_b   1.000
_cell.length_c   1.000
_cell.angle_alpha   90.00
_cell.angle_beta   90.00
_cell.angle_gamma   90.00
#
_symmetry.space_group_name_H-M   'P 1'
#
loop_
_entity.id
_entity.type
_entity.pdbx_description
1 polymer ?
#
loop_
_entity_poly.entity_id
_entity_poly.type
_entity_poly.pdbx_seq_one_letter_code
_entity_poly.pdbx_strand_id
1 'polypeptide(L)'
;MNIKEILHSNKLNRVTFYAVLFGMASLIMPLTACSEKEAEQATITSEASLGVLETAAYQYEQGDFGTPDASAVAEMKALDQQAYTAIVKIRTAAQNGDTITTAEQVAATTAVAAFQEYLVQKNIVTSTK
;
A
#
# COMPACT_ATOMS: atom_id res chain seq x y z
N MET A 1 34.59 -18.65 75.01
CA MET A 1 34.59 -19.55 73.84
C MET A 1 34.67 -18.68 72.60
N ASN A 2 35.61 -18.99 71.72
CA ASN A 2 36.17 -18.15 70.65
C ASN A 2 35.54 -18.55 69.32
N ILE A 3 35.04 -17.59 68.52
CA ILE A 3 34.60 -17.83 67.12
C ILE A 3 35.17 -16.70 66.25
N LYS A 4 36.50 -16.65 66.19
CA LYS A 4 37.23 -16.12 65.03
C LYS A 4 37.08 -17.13 63.89
N GLU A 5 35.94 -17.20 63.21
CA GLU A 5 35.88 -17.98 61.94
C GLU A 5 34.66 -17.78 61.03
N ILE A 6 34.11 -16.57 60.89
CA ILE A 6 33.20 -16.30 59.74
C ILE A 6 33.55 -14.94 59.13
N LEU A 7 34.80 -14.86 58.67
CA LEU A 7 35.34 -13.72 57.93
C LEU A 7 36.04 -14.27 56.68
N HIS A 8 35.27 -14.88 55.77
CA HIS A 8 35.60 -15.01 54.35
C HIS A 8 34.40 -15.52 53.55
N SER A 9 34.26 -14.98 52.33
CA SER A 9 33.18 -15.23 51.35
C SER A 9 31.82 -14.65 51.75
N ASN A 10 31.35 -13.54 51.21
CA ASN A 10 31.10 -13.35 49.79
C ASN A 10 31.01 -11.84 49.46
N LYS A 11 32.15 -11.21 49.19
CA LYS A 11 32.21 -9.97 48.41
C LYS A 11 32.15 -10.32 46.93
N LEU A 12 31.04 -10.86 46.42
CA LEU A 12 30.90 -11.08 44.97
C LEU A 12 29.43 -11.30 44.59
N ASN A 13 28.63 -10.22 44.54
CA ASN A 13 27.45 -10.14 43.64
C ASN A 13 26.76 -8.78 43.66
N ARG A 14 27.52 -7.69 43.53
CA ARG A 14 26.96 -6.33 43.36
C ARG A 14 27.08 -5.77 41.95
N VAL A 15 27.59 -6.55 40.98
CA VAL A 15 27.82 -6.08 39.60
C VAL A 15 26.77 -6.63 38.61
N THR A 16 25.97 -7.61 39.01
CA THR A 16 25.05 -8.33 38.10
C THR A 16 23.60 -7.85 38.17
N PHE A 17 23.36 -6.57 38.49
CA PHE A 17 22.00 -6.00 38.52
C PHE A 17 21.78 -4.81 37.57
N TYR A 18 22.81 -4.36 36.85
CA TYR A 18 22.70 -3.25 35.89
C TYR A 18 22.84 -3.66 34.42
N ALA A 19 23.20 -4.92 34.13
CA ALA A 19 23.45 -5.37 32.76
C ALA A 19 22.19 -5.77 31.96
N VAL A 20 21.02 -5.90 32.61
CA VAL A 20 19.78 -6.38 31.94
C VAL A 20 18.88 -5.23 31.49
N LEU A 21 19.05 -4.01 32.03
CA LEU A 21 18.17 -2.88 31.71
C LEU A 21 18.63 -2.04 30.51
N PHE A 22 19.80 -2.34 29.91
CA PHE A 22 20.37 -1.57 28.80
C PHE A 22 20.39 -2.35 27.46
N GLY A 23 19.77 -3.53 27.41
CA GLY A 23 19.81 -4.42 26.24
C GLY A 23 18.52 -4.48 25.40
N MET A 24 17.46 -3.73 25.75
CA MET A 24 16.15 -3.79 25.08
C MET A 24 15.79 -2.53 24.26
N ALA A 25 16.74 -1.62 24.02
CA ALA A 25 16.48 -0.38 23.28
C ALA A 25 17.00 -0.37 21.83
N SER A 26 17.66 -1.44 21.37
CA SER A 26 18.42 -1.45 20.10
C SER A 26 17.74 -2.17 18.91
N LEU A 27 16.46 -2.53 19.00
CA LEU A 27 15.77 -3.31 17.94
C LEU A 27 14.45 -2.71 17.44
N ILE A 28 14.21 -1.42 17.66
CA ILE A 28 13.17 -0.69 16.91
C ILE A 28 13.83 -0.06 15.70
N MET A 29 14.38 -0.88 14.79
CA MET A 29 14.62 -0.40 13.44
C MET A 29 13.24 -0.15 12.82
N PRO A 30 12.98 1.04 12.26
CA PRO A 30 11.71 1.32 11.63
C PRO A 30 11.55 0.35 10.44
N LEU A 31 10.53 -0.50 10.51
CA LEU A 31 10.05 -1.38 9.43
C LEU A 31 9.49 -0.60 8.22
N THR A 32 9.71 0.71 8.15
CA THR A 32 9.12 1.62 7.14
C THR A 32 9.64 1.33 5.74
N ALA A 33 10.86 0.80 5.61
CA ALA A 33 11.49 0.53 4.31
C ALA A 33 10.82 -0.61 3.49
N CYS A 34 10.05 -1.51 4.13
CA CYS A 34 9.26 -2.50 3.38
C CYS A 34 7.97 -1.90 2.84
N SER A 35 7.30 -1.01 3.60
CA SER A 35 6.00 -0.48 3.19
C SER A 35 6.07 0.50 2.02
N GLU A 36 7.17 1.26 1.89
CA GLU A 36 7.33 2.23 0.81
C GLU A 36 7.48 1.54 -0.55
N LYS A 37 8.28 0.47 -0.65
CA LYS A 37 8.43 -0.30 -1.88
C LYS A 37 7.15 -1.01 -2.30
N GLU A 38 6.41 -1.54 -1.34
CA GLU A 38 5.12 -2.18 -1.60
C GLU A 38 4.07 -1.16 -2.07
N ALA A 39 4.04 0.02 -1.46
CA ALA A 39 3.16 1.11 -1.87
C ALA A 39 3.50 1.63 -3.29
N GLU A 40 4.79 1.78 -3.60
CA GLU A 40 5.26 2.19 -4.93
C GLU A 40 4.87 1.16 -6.00
N GLN A 41 5.10 -0.13 -5.73
CA GLN A 41 4.78 -1.20 -6.67
C GLN A 41 3.27 -1.38 -6.90
N ALA A 42 2.46 -1.20 -5.85
CA ALA A 42 1.00 -1.20 -5.94
C ALA A 42 0.48 -0.01 -6.79
N THR A 43 1.12 1.15 -6.67
CA THR A 43 0.81 2.34 -7.47
C THR A 43 1.11 2.10 -8.94
N ILE A 44 2.31 1.59 -9.26
CA ILE A 44 2.73 1.27 -10.64
C ILE A 44 1.77 0.26 -11.29
N THR A 45 1.36 -0.76 -10.54
CA THR A 45 0.44 -1.78 -11.05
C THR A 45 -0.95 -1.19 -11.32
N SER A 46 -1.46 -0.36 -10.40
CA SER A 46 -2.76 0.30 -10.56
C SER A 46 -2.76 1.27 -11.75
N GLU A 47 -1.66 2.01 -11.96
CA GLU A 47 -1.47 2.89 -13.12
C GLU A 47 -1.47 2.12 -14.45
N ALA A 48 -0.73 1.01 -14.51
CA ALA A 48 -0.68 0.17 -15.70
C ALA A 48 -2.07 -0.43 -16.01
N SER A 49 -2.78 -0.91 -14.98
CA SER A 49 -4.16 -1.40 -15.14
C SER A 49 -5.09 -0.31 -15.64
N LEU A 50 -5.05 0.91 -15.06
CA LEU A 50 -5.89 2.02 -15.50
C LEU A 50 -5.65 2.36 -16.97
N GLY A 51 -4.39 2.46 -17.42
CA GLY A 51 -4.08 2.78 -18.83
C GLY A 51 -4.63 1.76 -19.83
N VAL A 52 -4.70 0.47 -19.46
CA VAL A 52 -5.34 -0.57 -20.28
C VAL A 52 -6.86 -0.35 -20.37
N LEU A 53 -7.50 -0.02 -19.24
CA LEU A 53 -8.95 0.23 -19.19
C LEU A 53 -9.32 1.51 -19.94
N GLU A 54 -8.53 2.59 -19.79
CA GLU A 54 -8.67 3.84 -20.53
C GLU A 54 -8.59 3.60 -22.05
N THR A 55 -7.63 2.77 -22.49
CA THR A 55 -7.50 2.42 -23.91
C THR A 55 -8.74 1.69 -24.42
N ALA A 56 -9.27 0.73 -23.66
CA ALA A 56 -10.48 -0.01 -24.04
C ALA A 56 -11.72 0.90 -24.06
N ALA A 57 -11.87 1.78 -23.07
CA ALA A 57 -12.94 2.77 -23.03
C ALA A 57 -12.85 3.76 -24.21
N TYR A 58 -11.64 4.18 -24.59
CA TYR A 58 -11.42 5.02 -25.76
C TYR A 58 -11.84 4.32 -27.06
N GLN A 59 -11.43 3.05 -27.27
CA GLN A 59 -11.86 2.26 -28.44
C GLN A 59 -13.38 2.12 -28.50
N TYR A 60 -14.04 1.95 -27.35
CA TYR A 60 -15.49 1.99 -27.28
C TYR A 60 -16.07 3.34 -27.71
N GLU A 61 -15.53 4.46 -27.22
CA GLU A 61 -15.98 5.81 -27.60
C GLU A 61 -15.79 6.09 -29.11
N GLN A 62 -14.75 5.54 -29.73
CA GLN A 62 -14.53 5.65 -31.19
C GLN A 62 -15.49 4.79 -32.03
N GLY A 63 -16.23 3.88 -31.39
CA GLY A 63 -17.18 3.01 -32.06
C GLY A 63 -16.59 1.72 -32.64
N ASP A 64 -15.41 1.31 -32.15
CA ASP A 64 -14.76 0.04 -32.56
C ASP A 64 -15.61 -1.19 -32.18
N PHE A 65 -16.59 -1.01 -31.28
CA PHE A 65 -17.54 -2.01 -30.80
C PHE A 65 -18.98 -1.78 -31.31
N GLY A 66 -19.16 -0.91 -32.31
CA GLY A 66 -20.47 -0.47 -32.80
C GLY A 66 -20.82 0.95 -32.35
N THR A 67 -22.09 1.34 -32.42
CA THR A 67 -22.50 2.69 -32.01
C THR A 67 -22.36 2.86 -30.49
N PRO A 68 -21.55 3.81 -30.00
CA PRO A 68 -21.36 4.01 -28.56
C PRO A 68 -22.65 4.50 -27.91
N ASP A 69 -22.98 3.95 -26.74
CA ASP A 69 -24.05 4.46 -25.90
C ASP A 69 -23.54 5.65 -25.08
N ALA A 70 -24.19 6.80 -25.21
CA ALA A 70 -23.77 8.04 -24.56
C ALA A 70 -23.78 7.96 -23.02
N SER A 71 -24.71 7.18 -22.44
CA SER A 71 -24.76 6.99 -20.99
C SER A 71 -23.62 6.09 -20.51
N ALA A 72 -23.23 5.09 -21.32
CA ALA A 72 -22.07 4.26 -21.05
C ALA A 72 -20.77 5.06 -21.09
N VAL A 73 -20.58 5.91 -22.11
CA VAL A 73 -19.42 6.83 -22.21
C VAL A 73 -19.35 7.78 -21.01
N ALA A 74 -20.48 8.35 -20.59
CA ALA A 74 -20.52 9.24 -19.44
C ALA A 74 -20.09 8.52 -18.13
N GLU A 75 -20.59 7.30 -17.90
CA GLU A 75 -20.25 6.52 -16.72
C GLU A 75 -18.79 6.06 -16.74
N MET A 76 -18.27 5.65 -17.90
CA MET A 76 -16.84 5.32 -18.06
C MET A 76 -15.96 6.51 -17.68
N LYS A 77 -16.28 7.72 -18.15
CA LYS A 77 -15.53 8.94 -17.81
C LYS A 77 -15.60 9.26 -16.30
N ALA A 78 -16.74 9.00 -15.67
CA ALA A 78 -16.88 9.21 -14.23
C ALA A 78 -16.04 8.23 -13.41
N LEU A 79 -16.04 6.94 -13.77
CA LEU A 79 -15.26 5.90 -13.10
C LEU A 79 -13.76 6.07 -13.36
N ASP A 80 -13.39 6.39 -14.60
CA ASP A 80 -12.02 6.73 -14.99
C ASP A 80 -11.49 7.90 -14.15
N GLN A 81 -12.24 9.00 -14.07
CA GLN A 81 -11.86 10.16 -13.26
C GLN A 81 -11.68 9.80 -11.78
N GLN A 82 -12.50 8.92 -11.22
CA GLN A 82 -12.36 8.46 -9.84
C GLN A 82 -11.08 7.64 -9.65
N ALA A 83 -10.81 6.68 -10.53
CA ALA A 83 -9.60 5.87 -10.52
C ALA A 83 -8.35 6.73 -10.68
N TYR A 84 -8.34 7.62 -11.67
CA TYR A 84 -7.27 8.57 -11.93
C TYR A 84 -6.98 9.45 -10.71
N THR A 85 -8.01 10.07 -10.12
CA THR A 85 -7.82 10.93 -8.94
C THR A 85 -7.25 10.16 -7.74
N ALA A 86 -7.72 8.94 -7.49
CA ALA A 86 -7.20 8.12 -6.40
C ALA A 86 -5.72 7.74 -6.62
N ILE A 87 -5.35 7.36 -7.84
CA ILE A 87 -3.98 7.02 -8.22
C ILE A 87 -3.06 8.24 -8.15
N VAL A 88 -3.47 9.38 -8.72
CA VAL A 88 -2.71 10.64 -8.66
C VAL A 88 -2.39 11.01 -7.22
N LYS A 89 -3.37 10.87 -6.32
CA LYS A 89 -3.16 11.16 -4.90
C LYS A 89 -2.02 10.33 -4.30
N ILE A 90 -1.99 9.01 -4.57
CA ILE A 90 -0.93 8.13 -4.08
C ILE A 90 0.40 8.45 -4.74
N ARG A 91 0.43 8.66 -6.06
CA ARG A 91 1.64 9.04 -6.79
C ARG A 91 2.24 10.34 -6.25
N THR A 92 1.42 11.37 -6.02
CA THR A 92 1.89 12.64 -5.45
C THR A 92 2.43 12.44 -4.04
N ALA A 93 1.75 11.66 -3.19
CA ALA A 93 2.25 11.33 -1.86
C ALA A 93 3.62 10.61 -1.93
N ALA A 94 3.75 9.60 -2.81
CA ALA A 94 5.01 8.90 -3.04
C ALA A 94 6.14 9.84 -3.49
N GLN A 95 5.86 10.72 -4.45
CA GLN A 95 6.83 11.70 -4.98
C GLN A 95 7.29 12.71 -3.93
N ASN A 96 6.43 13.05 -2.98
CA ASN A 96 6.74 13.97 -1.89
C ASN A 96 7.40 13.27 -0.69
N GLY A 97 7.48 11.93 -0.68
CA GLY A 97 7.92 11.16 0.50
C GLY A 97 6.90 11.15 1.64
N ASP A 98 5.63 11.41 1.34
CA ASP A 98 4.54 11.36 2.31
C ASP A 98 4.17 9.90 2.62
N THR A 99 3.70 9.64 3.84
CA THR A 99 3.20 8.32 4.21
C THR A 99 1.91 8.01 3.46
N ILE A 100 1.91 6.92 2.68
CA ILE A 100 0.72 6.39 2.01
C ILE A 100 -0.01 5.45 2.97
N THR A 101 -1.27 5.74 3.25
CA THR A 101 -2.08 4.90 4.13
C THR A 101 -2.63 3.69 3.40
N THR A 102 -2.88 2.60 4.13
CA THR A 102 -3.60 1.42 3.59
C THR A 102 -4.97 1.80 3.03
N ALA A 103 -5.66 2.77 3.64
CA ALA A 103 -6.95 3.24 3.16
C ALA A 103 -6.86 3.88 1.77
N GLU A 104 -5.79 4.63 1.48
CA GLU A 104 -5.56 5.22 0.16
C GLU A 104 -5.27 4.15 -0.88
N GLN A 105 -4.43 3.16 -0.56
CA GLN A 105 -4.17 2.02 -1.45
C GLN A 105 -5.46 1.25 -1.77
N VAL A 106 -6.29 0.98 -0.76
CA VAL A 106 -7.59 0.32 -0.93
C VAL A 106 -8.52 1.17 -1.79
N ALA A 107 -8.54 2.50 -1.60
CA ALA A 107 -9.38 3.39 -2.40
C ALA A 107 -8.98 3.36 -3.89
N ALA A 108 -7.67 3.44 -4.21
CA ALA A 108 -7.20 3.39 -5.60
C ALA A 108 -7.50 2.04 -6.26
N THR A 109 -7.19 0.93 -5.58
CA THR A 109 -7.47 -0.41 -6.10
C THR A 109 -8.98 -0.66 -6.30
N THR A 110 -9.82 -0.18 -5.38
CA THR A 110 -11.29 -0.27 -5.51
C THR A 110 -11.80 0.55 -6.69
N ALA A 111 -11.28 1.76 -6.90
CA ALA A 111 -11.70 2.60 -8.01
C ALA A 111 -11.34 1.99 -9.38
N VAL A 112 -10.13 1.45 -9.52
CA VAL A 112 -9.71 0.71 -10.73
C VAL A 112 -10.57 -0.53 -10.95
N ALA A 113 -10.84 -1.31 -9.88
CA ALA A 113 -11.68 -2.49 -9.96
C ALA A 113 -13.12 -2.16 -10.37
N ALA A 114 -13.69 -1.08 -9.85
CA ALA A 114 -15.02 -0.61 -10.23
C ALA A 114 -15.09 -0.21 -11.71
N PHE A 115 -14.05 0.48 -12.21
CA PHE A 115 -13.97 0.81 -13.63
C PHE A 115 -13.86 -0.46 -14.51
N GLN A 116 -12.99 -1.40 -14.12
CA GLN A 116 -12.86 -2.68 -14.80
C GLN A 116 -14.18 -3.47 -14.82
N GLU A 117 -14.85 -3.57 -13.68
CA GLU A 117 -16.12 -4.29 -13.57
C GLU A 117 -17.18 -3.68 -14.50
N TYR A 118 -17.24 -2.35 -14.57
CA TYR A 118 -18.14 -1.68 -15.50
C TYR A 118 -17.84 -2.02 -16.97
N LEU A 119 -16.57 -1.99 -17.38
CA LEU A 119 -16.18 -2.37 -18.74
C LEU A 119 -16.49 -3.84 -19.05
N VAL A 120 -16.37 -4.73 -18.06
CA VAL A 120 -16.78 -6.13 -18.20
C VAL A 120 -18.30 -6.25 -18.36
N GLN A 121 -19.09 -5.55 -17.54
CA GLN A 121 -20.56 -5.54 -17.65
C GLN A 121 -21.04 -5.01 -19.00
N LYS A 122 -20.29 -4.09 -19.60
CA LYS A 122 -20.54 -3.56 -20.96
C LYS A 122 -19.97 -4.42 -22.09
N ASN A 123 -19.32 -5.55 -21.78
CA ASN A 123 -18.63 -6.44 -22.73
C ASN A 123 -17.55 -5.72 -23.55
N ILE A 124 -16.92 -4.68 -22.99
CA ILE A 124 -15.83 -3.93 -23.62
C ILE A 124 -14.50 -4.64 -23.37
N VAL A 125 -14.33 -5.20 -22.18
CA VAL A 125 -13.18 -6.04 -21.81
C VAL A 125 -13.65 -7.38 -21.27
N THR A 126 -12.85 -8.43 -21.44
CA THR A 126 -13.15 -9.76 -20.88
C THR A 126 -12.67 -9.85 -19.44
N SER A 127 -13.44 -10.53 -18.59
CA SER A 127 -12.97 -10.87 -17.23
C SER A 127 -11.68 -11.68 -17.32
N THR A 128 -10.58 -11.13 -16.81
CA THR A 128 -9.36 -11.89 -16.55
C THR A 128 -9.69 -12.93 -15.49
N LYS A 129 -9.53 -14.22 -15.80
CA LYS A 129 -9.70 -15.33 -14.86
C LYS A 129 -8.47 -15.51 -14.00
#